data_AF-A0A498CUC7-F1
#
_entry.id   AF-A0A498CUC7-F1
#
_cell.length_a   1.000
_cell.length_b   1.000
_cell.length_c   1.000
_cell.angle_alpha   90.00
_cell.angle_beta   90.00
_cell.angle_gamma   90.00
#
_symmetry.space_group_name_H-M   'P 1'
#
loop_
_entity.id
_entity.type
_entity.pdbx_description
1 polymer ?
#
loop_
_entity_poly.entity_id
_entity_poly.type
_entity_poly.pdbx_seq_one_letter_code
_entity_poly.pdbx_strand_id
1 'polypeptide(L)'
;MDASKAFKKSRTTIYEALKNGELSRDHDGLIDLSELIRVYGNPVGVQSSTRTEQVQRDVPVHVQSEVETVLKDQITLLKNQLDLANQREKSLMQHIEDLTHRIEFKGVLEPSKQEDQNQSAMDTTINTNQTVRQNSSEVLATPEQTENKRIPVPEQVEPEQPKRGWLSRFFLPNG
;
A
#
# COMPACT_ATOMS: atom_id res chain seq x y z
N MET A 1 -43.86 22.88 17.33
CA MET A 1 -43.76 22.95 15.86
C MET A 1 -44.85 22.05 15.27
N ASP A 2 -45.59 22.48 14.26
CA ASP A 2 -46.67 21.66 13.70
C ASP A 2 -46.10 20.66 12.68
N ALA A 3 -46.19 19.36 12.99
CA ALA A 3 -45.77 18.27 12.13
C ALA A 3 -46.38 18.36 10.72
N SER A 4 -47.65 18.79 10.62
CA SER A 4 -48.36 18.93 9.35
C SER A 4 -47.64 19.91 8.41
N LYS A 5 -47.20 21.05 8.96
CA LYS A 5 -46.52 22.09 8.19
C LYS A 5 -45.08 21.68 7.85
N ALA A 6 -44.38 21.06 8.80
CA ALA A 6 -42.99 20.66 8.62
C ALA A 6 -42.80 19.61 7.52
N PHE A 7 -43.72 18.65 7.39
CA PHE A 7 -43.60 17.54 6.44
C PHE A 7 -44.55 17.67 5.23
N LYS A 8 -45.27 18.79 5.10
CA LYS A 8 -46.31 19.01 4.08
C LYS A 8 -47.34 17.87 4.02
N LYS A 9 -47.75 17.36 5.18
CA LYS A 9 -48.78 16.33 5.32
C LYS A 9 -50.01 16.92 6.00
N SER A 10 -51.20 16.48 5.61
CA SER A 10 -52.41 16.93 6.31
C SER A 10 -52.44 16.39 7.74
N ARG A 11 -53.09 17.11 8.68
CA ARG A 11 -53.26 16.60 10.06
C ARG A 11 -54.03 15.28 10.08
N THR A 12 -55.01 15.11 9.19
CA THR A 12 -55.76 13.86 9.05
C THR A 12 -54.84 12.69 8.74
N THR A 13 -53.94 12.86 7.76
CA THR A 13 -52.94 11.84 7.39
C THR A 13 -52.04 11.47 8.56
N ILE A 14 -51.65 12.47 9.37
CA ILE A 14 -50.82 12.23 10.57
C ILE A 14 -51.62 11.47 11.63
N TYR A 15 -52.89 11.81 11.85
CA TYR A 15 -53.74 11.07 12.79
C TYR A 15 -54.03 9.64 12.34
N GLU A 16 -54.19 9.41 11.04
CA GLU A 16 -54.32 8.07 10.46
C GLU A 16 -53.06 7.24 10.70
N ALA A 17 -51.88 7.78 10.39
CA ALA A 17 -50.60 7.11 10.65
C ALA A 17 -50.41 6.79 12.14
N LEU A 18 -50.86 7.67 13.02
CA LEU A 18 -50.84 7.45 14.48
C LEU A 18 -51.82 6.34 14.91
N LYS A 19 -53.02 6.32 14.33
CA LYS A 19 -54.03 5.28 14.61
C LYS A 19 -53.60 3.92 14.09
N ASN A 20 -52.90 3.89 12.95
CA ASN A 20 -52.38 2.69 12.33
C ASN A 20 -51.10 2.18 13.01
N GLY A 21 -50.49 2.97 13.90
CA GLY A 21 -49.27 2.62 14.62
C GLY A 21 -47.98 2.84 13.82
N GLU A 22 -48.02 3.57 12.70
CA GLU A 22 -46.83 3.93 11.92
C GLU A 22 -46.01 5.03 12.60
N LEU A 23 -46.68 5.88 13.38
CA LEU A 23 -46.10 6.93 14.19
C LEU A 23 -46.41 6.68 15.67
N SER A 24 -45.41 6.88 16.52
CA SER A 24 -45.57 6.82 17.97
C SER A 24 -45.51 8.21 18.61
N ARG A 25 -46.06 8.31 19.82
CA ARG A 25 -45.89 9.47 20.70
C ARG A 25 -44.77 9.21 21.70
N ASP A 26 -44.07 10.27 22.07
CA ASP A 26 -43.14 10.27 23.18
C ASP A 26 -43.87 10.31 24.53
N HIS A 27 -43.10 10.32 25.61
CA HIS A 27 -43.60 10.39 26.99
C HIS A 27 -44.33 11.71 27.30
N ASP A 28 -44.05 12.76 26.52
CA ASP A 28 -44.69 14.07 26.63
C ASP A 28 -46.01 14.15 25.83
N GLY A 29 -46.37 13.08 25.13
CA GLY A 29 -47.58 12.99 24.30
C GLY A 29 -47.46 13.73 22.96
N LEU A 30 -46.26 14.19 22.60
CA LEU A 30 -45.94 14.74 21.29
C LEU A 30 -45.54 13.60 20.35
N ILE A 31 -45.61 13.83 19.04
CA ILE A 31 -45.20 12.82 18.06
C ILE A 31 -43.68 12.85 17.95
N ASP A 32 -43.02 11.70 18.06
CA ASP A 32 -41.56 11.63 17.99
C ASP A 32 -41.06 12.04 16.60
N LEU A 33 -40.08 12.95 16.57
CA LEU A 33 -39.45 13.43 15.35
C LEU A 33 -38.77 12.28 14.57
N SER A 34 -38.21 11.29 15.28
CA SER A 34 -37.54 10.15 14.65
C SER A 34 -38.52 9.32 13.81
N GLU A 35 -39.73 9.12 14.33
CA GLU A 35 -40.83 8.43 13.65
C GLU A 35 -41.29 9.22 12.42
N LEU A 36 -41.41 10.55 12.53
CA LEU A 36 -41.77 11.40 11.39
C LEU A 36 -40.73 11.34 10.28
N ILE A 37 -39.44 11.36 10.62
CA ILE A 37 -38.36 11.26 9.63
C ILE A 37 -38.36 9.86 8.99
N ARG A 38 -38.59 8.80 9.77
CA ARG A 38 -38.69 7.44 9.25
C ARG A 38 -39.86 7.28 8.27
N VAL A 39 -41.03 7.81 8.60
CA VAL A 39 -42.26 7.60 7.82
C VAL A 39 -42.37 8.58 6.64
N TYR A 40 -42.03 9.85 6.85
CA TYR A 40 -42.22 10.91 5.87
C TYR A 40 -40.93 11.47 5.26
N GLY A 41 -39.76 11.01 5.70
CA GLY A 41 -38.47 11.52 5.24
C GLY A 41 -38.13 12.87 5.87
N ASN A 42 -37.17 13.61 5.31
CA ASN A 42 -36.75 14.89 5.87
C ASN A 42 -37.84 15.98 5.73
N PRO A 43 -38.03 16.85 6.74
CA PRO A 43 -39.05 17.91 6.70
C PRO A 43 -38.82 18.88 5.53
N VAL A 44 -39.90 19.22 4.84
CA VAL A 44 -39.88 20.04 3.63
C VAL A 44 -39.85 21.52 4.01
N GLY A 45 -38.65 22.02 4.27
CA GLY A 45 -38.42 23.39 4.74
C GLY A 45 -37.06 23.56 5.39
N VAL A 46 -36.43 22.45 5.78
CA VAL A 46 -34.98 22.39 5.93
C VAL A 46 -34.41 22.30 4.51
N GLN A 47 -34.39 23.45 3.81
CA GLN A 47 -33.25 23.70 2.93
C GLN A 47 -32.03 23.42 3.81
N SER A 48 -31.13 22.58 3.34
CA SER A 48 -29.85 22.27 3.94
C SER A 48 -29.02 23.55 4.11
N SER A 49 -29.43 24.41 5.03
CA SER A 49 -28.80 25.67 5.32
C SER A 49 -27.54 25.35 6.12
N THR A 50 -26.46 25.17 5.35
CA THR A 50 -25.18 25.83 5.55
C THR A 50 -24.36 25.48 6.80
N ARG A 51 -24.42 24.22 7.27
CA ARG A 51 -23.32 23.72 8.12
C ARG A 51 -22.87 22.30 7.82
N THR A 52 -23.75 21.42 7.35
CA THR A 52 -23.36 20.04 6.98
C THR A 52 -23.09 19.86 5.48
N GLU A 53 -23.60 20.74 4.62
CA GLU A 53 -23.32 20.65 3.17
C GLU A 53 -21.97 21.25 2.75
N GLN A 54 -21.48 22.31 3.41
CA GLN A 54 -20.13 22.82 3.10
C GLN A 54 -19.05 21.81 3.49
N VAL A 55 -19.18 21.18 4.67
CA VAL A 55 -18.29 20.09 5.08
C VAL A 55 -18.37 18.90 4.10
N GLN A 56 -19.56 18.56 3.61
CA GLN A 56 -19.72 17.48 2.64
C GLN A 56 -19.34 17.84 1.20
N ARG A 57 -19.10 19.11 0.83
CA ARG A 57 -18.55 19.46 -0.49
C ARG A 57 -17.05 19.66 -0.46
N ASP A 58 -16.52 20.21 0.63
CA ASP A 58 -15.08 20.44 0.76
C ASP A 58 -14.33 19.12 1.03
N VAL A 59 -14.91 18.18 1.79
CA VAL A 59 -14.31 16.86 2.02
C VAL A 59 -14.14 16.03 0.74
N PRO A 60 -15.15 15.81 -0.12
CA PRO A 60 -14.95 15.03 -1.34
C PRO A 60 -14.07 15.74 -2.37
N VAL A 61 -14.05 17.08 -2.40
CA VAL A 61 -13.14 17.83 -3.28
C VAL A 61 -11.69 17.71 -2.80
N HIS A 62 -11.47 17.80 -1.48
CA HIS A 62 -10.15 17.61 -0.88
C HIS A 62 -9.63 16.18 -1.05
N VAL A 63 -10.46 15.17 -0.75
CA VAL A 63 -10.09 13.75 -0.96
C VAL A 63 -9.80 13.47 -2.42
N GLN A 64 -10.57 14.03 -3.36
CA GLN A 64 -10.26 13.87 -4.79
C GLN A 64 -8.95 14.56 -5.19
N SER A 65 -8.66 15.73 -4.63
CA SER A 65 -7.38 16.41 -4.84
C SER A 65 -6.21 15.59 -4.29
N GLU A 66 -6.33 14.98 -3.11
CA GLU A 66 -5.29 14.14 -2.53
C GLU A 66 -5.04 12.89 -3.39
N VAL A 67 -6.12 12.21 -3.82
CA VAL A 67 -6.01 11.05 -4.73
C VAL A 67 -5.32 11.44 -6.04
N GLU A 68 -5.65 12.59 -6.60
CA GLU A 68 -5.01 13.08 -7.82
C GLU A 68 -3.52 13.37 -7.63
N THR A 69 -3.14 13.94 -6.48
CA THR A 69 -1.71 14.19 -6.16
C THR A 69 -0.92 12.89 -6.01
N VAL A 70 -1.44 11.92 -5.25
CA VAL A 70 -0.80 10.61 -5.08
C VAL A 70 -0.65 9.89 -6.42
N LEU A 71 -1.66 9.98 -7.29
CA LEU A 71 -1.61 9.37 -8.61
C LEU A 71 -0.54 10.03 -9.50
N LYS A 72 -0.43 11.35 -9.45
CA LYS A 72 0.62 12.11 -10.16
C LYS A 72 2.02 11.74 -9.67
N ASP A 73 2.20 11.58 -8.36
CA ASP A 73 3.46 11.17 -7.77
C ASP A 73 3.84 9.75 -8.20
N GLN A 74 2.88 8.83 -8.22
CA GLN A 74 3.10 7.47 -8.71
C GLN A 74 3.49 7.44 -10.19
N ILE A 75 2.81 8.23 -11.05
CA ILE A 75 3.16 8.37 -12.46
C ILE A 75 4.60 8.90 -12.62
N THR A 76 4.98 9.88 -11.80
CA THR A 76 6.33 10.47 -11.84
C THR A 76 7.39 9.45 -11.42
N LEU A 77 7.15 8.68 -10.36
CA LEU A 77 8.02 7.60 -9.93
C LEU A 77 8.19 6.54 -11.03
N LEU A 78 7.09 6.10 -11.63
CA LEU A 78 7.12 5.10 -12.70
C LEU A 78 7.87 5.60 -13.94
N LYS A 79 7.69 6.88 -14.33
CA LYS A 79 8.45 7.49 -15.42
C LYS A 79 9.95 7.52 -15.13
N ASN A 80 10.35 7.88 -13.90
CA ASN A 80 11.75 7.88 -13.49
C ASN A 80 12.36 6.47 -13.50
N GLN A 81 11.61 5.47 -13.04
CA GLN A 81 12.05 4.06 -13.10
C GLN A 81 12.23 3.59 -14.55
N LEU A 82 11.30 3.95 -15.43
CA LEU A 82 11.39 3.63 -16.85
C LEU A 82 12.59 4.30 -17.52
N ASP A 83 12.86 5.56 -17.21
CA ASP A 83 14.03 6.27 -17.74
C ASP A 83 15.34 5.62 -17.26
N LEU A 84 15.45 5.31 -15.96
CA LEU A 84 16.61 4.61 -15.41
C LEU A 84 16.82 3.22 -16.04
N ALA A 85 15.73 2.47 -16.28
CA ALA A 85 15.79 1.18 -16.96
C ALA A 85 16.28 1.32 -18.40
N ASN A 86 15.77 2.30 -19.16
CA ASN A 86 16.21 2.59 -20.52
C ASN A 86 17.69 3.01 -20.56
N GLN A 87 18.15 3.83 -19.62
CA GLN A 87 19.57 4.21 -19.52
C GLN A 87 20.46 2.99 -19.25
N ARG A 88 20.02 2.09 -18.36
CA ARG A 88 20.73 0.83 -18.08
C ARG A 88 20.82 -0.05 -19.31
N GLU A 89 19.73 -0.21 -20.05
CA GLU A 89 19.70 -0.99 -21.29
C GLU A 89 20.66 -0.41 -22.34
N LYS A 90 20.63 0.91 -22.56
CA LYS A 90 21.56 1.57 -23.48
C LYS A 90 23.02 1.35 -23.10
N SER A 91 23.34 1.46 -21.81
CA SER A 91 24.71 1.21 -21.32
C SER A 91 25.14 -0.24 -21.55
N LEU A 92 24.25 -1.20 -21.32
CA LEU A 92 24.52 -2.62 -21.59
C LEU A 92 24.70 -2.88 -23.09
N MET A 93 23.85 -2.29 -23.94
CA MET A 93 24.01 -2.37 -25.39
C MET A 93 25.37 -1.83 -25.86
N GLN A 94 25.78 -0.66 -25.35
CA GLN A 94 27.10 -0.09 -25.66
C GLN A 94 28.25 -1.00 -25.23
N HIS A 95 28.13 -1.63 -24.06
CA HIS A 95 29.13 -2.57 -23.59
C HIS A 95 29.21 -3.83 -24.46
N ILE A 96 28.05 -4.36 -24.90
CA ILE A 96 27.98 -5.48 -25.83
C ILE A 96 28.61 -5.10 -27.18
N GLU A 97 28.35 -3.90 -27.68
CA GLU A 97 28.94 -3.38 -28.92
C GLU A 97 30.47 -3.29 -28.82
N ASP A 98 31.01 -2.70 -27.74
CA ASP A 98 32.47 -2.62 -27.52
C ASP A 98 33.11 -4.02 -27.44
N LEU A 99 32.50 -4.95 -26.70
CA LEU A 99 32.98 -6.34 -26.63
C LEU A 99 32.94 -7.02 -27.99
N THR A 100 31.87 -6.83 -28.76
CA THR A 100 31.71 -7.41 -30.10
C THR A 100 32.80 -6.88 -31.04
N HIS A 101 33.00 -5.56 -31.08
CA HIS A 101 34.09 -4.97 -31.87
C HIS A 101 35.45 -5.51 -31.43
N ARG A 102 35.75 -5.60 -30.13
CA ARG A 102 37.02 -6.17 -29.64
C ARG A 102 37.22 -7.62 -30.08
N ILE A 103 36.16 -8.42 -30.11
CA ILE A 103 36.18 -9.80 -30.60
C ILE A 103 36.43 -9.82 -32.11
N GLU A 104 35.74 -9.00 -32.89
CA GLU A 104 35.94 -8.91 -34.35
C GLU A 104 37.38 -8.52 -34.69
N PHE A 105 37.92 -7.47 -34.05
CA PHE A 105 39.30 -7.03 -34.29
C PHE A 105 40.36 -8.01 -33.78
N LYS A 106 40.11 -8.77 -32.70
CA LYS A 106 41.04 -9.82 -32.23
C LYS A 106 40.88 -11.16 -32.97
N GLY A 107 39.69 -11.46 -33.47
CA GLY A 107 39.36 -12.69 -34.20
C GLY A 107 39.80 -12.67 -35.67
N VAL A 108 40.02 -11.49 -36.26
CA VAL A 108 40.50 -11.35 -37.65
C VAL A 108 42.00 -11.67 -37.81
N LEU A 109 42.77 -11.85 -36.73
CA LEU A 109 44.21 -12.13 -36.79
C LEU A 109 44.63 -13.60 -36.71
N GLU A 110 43.71 -14.57 -36.73
CA GLU A 110 44.10 -15.99 -36.64
C GLU A 110 43.62 -16.82 -37.84
N PRO A 111 44.52 -17.05 -38.82
CA PRO A 111 44.72 -18.38 -39.35
C PRO A 111 46.14 -18.83 -39.01
N SER A 112 46.47 -19.01 -37.72
CA SER A 112 47.68 -19.76 -37.37
C SER A 112 47.43 -21.25 -37.57
N LYS A 113 48.15 -21.78 -38.56
CA LYS A 113 48.17 -23.19 -38.95
C LYS A 113 48.84 -24.04 -37.87
N GLN A 114 48.20 -25.18 -37.59
CA GLN A 114 48.75 -26.51 -37.34
C GLN A 114 49.95 -26.71 -36.38
N GLU A 115 49.67 -27.60 -35.42
CA GLU A 115 50.47 -28.76 -35.01
C GLU A 115 51.33 -28.71 -33.73
N ASP A 116 51.11 -29.79 -32.98
CA ASP A 116 51.91 -30.47 -31.97
C ASP A 116 51.99 -29.96 -30.52
N GLN A 117 51.18 -30.65 -29.71
CA GLN A 117 51.53 -31.36 -28.47
C GLN A 117 52.17 -30.61 -27.29
N ASN A 118 51.51 -30.85 -26.16
CA ASN A 118 52.02 -30.95 -24.80
C ASN A 118 52.14 -29.67 -23.97
N GLN A 119 51.38 -29.73 -22.86
CA GLN A 119 51.63 -29.12 -21.55
C GLN A 119 51.42 -27.62 -21.45
N SER A 120 50.34 -27.22 -20.76
CA SER A 120 50.41 -27.06 -19.31
C SER A 120 49.12 -26.39 -18.83
N ALA A 121 48.51 -26.97 -17.80
CA ALA A 121 47.42 -26.35 -17.09
C ALA A 121 47.88 -25.02 -16.49
N MET A 122 47.22 -23.91 -16.85
CA MET A 122 47.18 -22.72 -16.02
C MET A 122 45.76 -22.23 -15.91
N ASP A 123 45.12 -22.79 -14.89
CA ASP A 123 44.01 -22.25 -14.14
C ASP A 123 44.21 -20.74 -13.90
N THR A 124 43.31 -19.89 -14.41
CA THR A 124 43.24 -18.48 -14.02
C THR A 124 41.86 -18.21 -13.45
N THR A 125 41.73 -18.54 -12.17
CA THR A 125 40.68 -18.05 -11.29
C THR A 125 40.78 -16.53 -11.20
N ILE A 126 39.82 -15.81 -11.80
CA ILE A 126 39.54 -14.41 -11.47
C ILE A 126 38.86 -14.38 -10.11
N ASN A 127 39.62 -14.08 -9.06
CA ASN A 127 39.06 -13.60 -7.81
C ASN A 127 39.63 -12.21 -7.50
N THR A 128 38.78 -11.22 -7.73
CA THR A 128 38.75 -9.95 -6.99
C THR A 128 39.09 -10.17 -5.53
N ASN A 129 40.12 -9.48 -5.02
CA ASN A 129 40.06 -8.68 -3.79
C ASN A 129 41.49 -8.34 -3.35
N GLN A 130 41.78 -7.04 -3.31
CA GLN A 130 42.98 -6.50 -2.69
C GLN A 130 43.04 -6.92 -1.22
N THR A 131 44.18 -7.51 -0.87
CA THR A 131 44.66 -7.82 0.48
C THR A 131 44.77 -6.55 1.32
N VAL A 132 44.31 -6.57 2.59
CA VAL A 132 45.15 -6.28 3.79
C VAL A 132 44.58 -6.97 5.04
N ARG A 133 45.16 -8.16 5.38
CA ARG A 133 45.76 -8.56 6.68
C ARG A 133 44.82 -8.71 7.93
N GLN A 134 44.99 -9.65 8.86
CA GLN A 134 46.11 -10.48 9.33
C GLN A 134 45.59 -11.85 9.88
N ASN A 135 46.54 -12.75 10.15
CA ASN A 135 46.66 -13.73 11.25
C ASN A 135 45.63 -14.87 11.48
N SER A 136 46.00 -16.02 10.91
CA SER A 136 46.14 -17.37 11.51
C SER A 136 45.66 -17.61 12.95
N SER A 137 44.72 -18.53 13.13
CA SER A 137 44.86 -19.81 13.89
C SER A 137 43.62 -20.67 13.55
N GLU A 138 43.75 -21.77 12.83
CA GLU A 138 44.03 -23.13 13.35
C GLU A 138 42.73 -23.88 13.74
N VAL A 139 42.68 -25.17 13.37
CA VAL A 139 41.67 -26.20 13.70
C VAL A 139 40.36 -26.14 12.86
N LEU A 140 39.77 -27.18 12.28
CA LEU A 140 40.06 -28.57 11.87
C LEU A 140 38.75 -29.06 11.20
N ALA A 141 38.85 -29.98 10.22
CA ALA A 141 37.79 -30.86 9.68
C ALA A 141 36.83 -30.36 8.57
N THR A 142 36.83 -31.15 7.49
CA THR A 142 36.02 -31.16 6.26
C THR A 142 34.65 -31.88 6.47
N PRO A 143 33.79 -32.08 5.45
CA PRO A 143 32.64 -31.26 5.07
C PRO A 143 31.28 -31.97 5.28
N GLU A 144 30.20 -31.25 5.58
CA GLU A 144 28.85 -31.73 5.27
C GLU A 144 28.01 -30.64 4.61
N GLN A 145 27.47 -31.01 3.44
CA GLN A 145 26.45 -30.28 2.70
C GLN A 145 25.19 -30.22 3.54
N THR A 146 24.59 -29.04 3.70
CA THR A 146 23.14 -28.86 3.49
C THR A 146 22.74 -27.37 3.53
N GLU A 147 22.06 -26.96 2.45
CA GLU A 147 20.96 -25.96 2.34
C GLU A 147 21.25 -24.44 2.34
N ASN A 148 20.71 -23.80 1.30
CA ASN A 148 20.65 -22.37 1.04
C ASN A 148 20.15 -21.56 2.24
N LYS A 149 20.96 -20.62 2.74
CA LYS A 149 20.48 -19.59 3.67
C LYS A 149 19.65 -18.57 2.89
N ARG A 150 18.33 -18.77 2.91
CA ARG A 150 17.34 -17.72 2.66
C ARG A 150 17.65 -16.53 3.56
N ILE A 151 17.55 -15.34 3.00
CA ILE A 151 17.67 -14.06 3.72
C ILE A 151 16.64 -14.08 4.87
N PRO A 152 17.00 -13.71 6.12
CA PRO A 152 16.02 -13.59 7.19
C PRO A 152 15.03 -12.49 6.83
N VAL A 153 13.77 -12.87 6.63
CA VAL A 153 12.65 -11.94 6.49
C VAL A 153 12.52 -11.19 7.82
N PRO A 154 12.48 -9.84 7.83
CA PRO A 154 12.20 -9.08 9.04
C PRO A 154 10.83 -9.49 9.60
N GLU A 155 10.83 -9.99 10.83
CA GLU A 155 9.62 -10.32 11.58
C GLU A 155 8.84 -9.03 11.84
N GLN A 156 7.67 -8.92 11.20
CA GLN A 156 6.78 -7.77 11.37
C GLN A 156 6.12 -7.92 12.75
N VAL A 157 6.69 -7.30 13.78
CA VAL A 157 6.10 -7.28 15.11
C VAL A 157 4.87 -6.38 15.07
N GLU A 158 3.71 -6.98 14.83
CA GLU A 158 2.42 -6.37 15.08
C GLU A 158 2.28 -6.18 16.60
N PRO A 159 2.01 -4.97 17.11
CA PRO A 159 1.79 -4.78 18.54
C PRO A 159 0.48 -5.46 18.92
N GLU A 160 0.54 -6.70 19.42
CA GLU A 160 -0.61 -7.37 20.03
C GLU A 160 -1.16 -6.48 21.15
N GLN A 161 -2.44 -6.13 21.05
CA GLN A 161 -3.09 -5.39 22.12
C GLN A 161 -3.13 -6.23 23.40
N PRO A 162 -2.81 -5.65 24.57
CA PRO A 162 -2.73 -6.41 25.81
C PRO A 162 -4.10 -7.03 26.13
N LYS A 163 -4.15 -8.37 26.16
CA LYS A 163 -5.36 -9.11 26.54
C LYS A 163 -5.71 -8.76 27.99
N ARG A 164 -6.75 -7.94 28.14
CA ARG A 164 -7.34 -7.60 29.45
C ARG A 164 -7.81 -8.88 30.14
N GLY A 165 -7.07 -9.32 31.15
CA GLY A 165 -7.44 -10.48 31.98
C GLY A 165 -8.80 -10.29 32.65
N TRP A 166 -9.49 -11.38 32.98
CA TRP A 166 -10.85 -11.38 33.55
C TRP A 166 -11.01 -10.47 34.78
N LEU A 167 -9.96 -10.36 35.61
CA LEU A 167 -9.93 -9.46 36.77
C LEU A 167 -9.79 -7.96 36.40
N SER A 168 -9.23 -7.63 35.23
CA SER A 168 -9.05 -6.23 34.80
C SER A 168 -10.32 -5.56 34.25
N ARG A 169 -11.41 -6.32 34.08
CA ARG A 169 -12.74 -5.80 33.71
C ARG A 169 -13.55 -5.32 34.92
N PHE A 170 -13.11 -5.62 36.15
CA PHE A 170 -13.85 -5.28 37.37
C PHE A 170 -13.21 -4.15 38.19
N PHE A 171 -11.91 -3.88 38.03
CA PHE A 171 -11.18 -2.94 38.89
C PHE A 171 -10.68 -1.65 38.21
N LEU A 172 -10.81 -1.52 36.89
CA LEU A 172 -10.48 -0.26 36.19
C LEU A 172 -11.76 0.33 35.56
N PRO A 173 -12.24 1.51 36.03
CA PRO A 173 -13.25 2.29 35.32
C PRO A 173 -12.64 2.77 34.01
N ASN A 174 -13.34 2.59 32.89
CA ASN A 174 -12.87 3.12 31.61
C ASN A 174 -12.89 4.66 31.72
N GLY A 175 -11.71 5.27 31.68
CA GLY A 175 -11.52 6.70 31.37
C GLY A 175 -11.16 6.84 29.90
#